data_AF-A0A6L5HCK0-F1
#
_entry.id   AF-A0A6L5HCK0-F1
#
_cell.length_a   1.000
_cell.length_b   1.000
_cell.length_c   1.000
_cell.angle_alpha   90.00
_cell.angle_beta   90.00
_cell.angle_gamma   90.00
#
_symmetry.space_group_name_H-M   'P 1'
#
loop_
_entity.id
_entity.type
_entity.pdbx_description
1 polymer ?
#
loop_
_entity_poly.entity_id
_entity_poly.type
_entity_poly.pdbx_seq_one_letter_code
_entity_poly.pdbx_strand_id
1 'polypeptide(L)'
;MTQHSDFGALTFRPADLNAHLETCIRFRADTFVCGFGSADRFYGADGKGVESYITWVKEKAAALAGSVVHVWDGEQIIGQIEMGLVPNIESVGYVNLFYLTPQYRGRGLGALLEAYAWKYLGALGCTSLRLSASPTNTPAWLFYQRNGWEDLGPRDDDPTVRKLQKHGKVQVPDGSQVINPDDYLETASGREFTPERNIEAWAHAYERLSKQLAQAPAGVFVYLVMGVQGAGKSHWVSENLGRLGHRAIAFDAALPARRHREQLLSIAREHGAPVIAIFVKASLEQALSRNASRTPDKRVPEEAMKSVFGLIEPPTEAEGFLWVEIIDGTRQPAVLQVPSAASA
;
A
#
# COMPACT_ATOMS: atom_id res chain seq x y z
N MET A 1 25.66 15.48 -2.35
CA MET A 1 24.34 16.13 -2.20
C MET A 1 23.33 15.02 -1.98
N THR A 2 23.03 14.76 -0.71
CA THR A 2 22.02 13.79 -0.28
C THR A 2 20.65 14.33 -0.66
N GLN A 3 19.95 13.67 -1.58
CA GLN A 3 18.54 13.94 -1.81
C GLN A 3 17.78 13.44 -0.57
N HIS A 4 17.45 14.36 0.33
CA HIS A 4 16.42 14.10 1.32
C HIS A 4 15.13 13.76 0.55
N SER A 5 14.34 12.80 1.02
CA SER A 5 13.02 12.57 0.44
C SER A 5 12.18 13.83 0.68
N ASP A 6 11.89 14.57 -0.38
CA ASP A 6 11.08 15.82 -0.38
C ASP A 6 9.60 15.63 0.02
N PHE A 7 9.25 14.53 0.70
CA PHE A 7 7.89 14.22 1.07
C PHE A 7 7.65 14.48 2.55
N GLY A 8 6.60 15.26 2.83
CA GLY A 8 5.95 15.20 4.12
C GLY A 8 5.22 13.88 4.31
N ALA A 9 4.67 13.68 5.50
CA ALA A 9 3.73 12.59 5.73
C ALA A 9 2.48 12.76 4.87
N LEU A 10 2.12 11.70 4.14
CA LEU A 10 0.99 11.71 3.23
C LEU A 10 -0.25 11.17 3.92
N THR A 11 -1.38 11.86 3.71
CA THR A 11 -2.67 11.40 4.23
C THR A 11 -3.67 11.14 3.11
N PHE A 12 -4.45 10.08 3.27
CA PHE A 12 -5.50 9.69 2.34
C PHE A 12 -6.85 9.98 2.99
N ARG A 13 -7.66 10.83 2.34
CA ARG A 13 -8.95 11.27 2.89
C ARG A 13 -10.03 11.16 1.81
N PRO A 14 -11.26 10.71 2.14
CA PRO A 14 -12.37 10.83 1.22
C PRO A 14 -12.47 12.26 0.68
N ALA A 15 -12.68 12.40 -0.63
CA ALA A 15 -12.80 13.71 -1.24
C ALA A 15 -14.06 14.41 -0.74
N ASP A 16 -13.91 15.62 -0.18
CA ASP A 16 -15.05 16.52 0.03
C ASP A 16 -15.47 17.11 -1.31
N LEU A 17 -16.51 16.53 -1.92
CA LEU A 17 -17.01 16.97 -3.22
C LEU A 17 -17.76 18.30 -3.19
N ASN A 18 -18.04 18.87 -2.01
CA ASN A 18 -18.55 20.24 -1.92
C ASN A 18 -17.40 21.25 -2.04
N ALA A 19 -16.26 20.94 -1.41
CA ALA A 19 -15.10 21.83 -1.37
C ALA A 19 -14.12 21.62 -2.55
N HIS A 20 -13.97 20.38 -3.03
CA HIS A 20 -12.85 20.00 -3.90
C HIS A 20 -13.26 19.53 -5.30
N LEU A 21 -14.51 19.75 -5.73
CA LEU A 21 -15.01 19.28 -7.02
C LEU A 21 -14.19 19.80 -8.20
N GLU A 22 -13.77 21.06 -8.16
CA GLU A 22 -12.93 21.65 -9.21
C GLU A 22 -11.56 20.96 -9.31
N THR A 23 -10.98 20.57 -8.18
CA THR A 23 -9.74 19.79 -8.15
C THR A 23 -9.94 18.42 -8.80
N CYS A 24 -11.04 17.74 -8.53
CA CYS A 24 -11.38 16.47 -9.20
C CYS A 24 -11.47 16.64 -10.73
N ILE A 25 -12.18 17.69 -11.20
CA ILE A 25 -12.34 17.98 -12.63
C ILE A 25 -10.99 18.24 -13.29
N ARG A 26 -10.14 19.07 -12.67
CA ARG A 26 -8.79 19.39 -13.18
C ARG A 26 -7.92 18.14 -13.28
N PHE A 27 -7.93 17.30 -12.25
CA PHE A 27 -7.18 16.04 -12.25
C PHE A 27 -7.69 15.09 -13.32
N ARG A 28 -9.02 14.97 -13.47
CA ARG A 28 -9.62 14.16 -14.52
C ARG A 28 -9.21 14.65 -15.90
N ALA A 29 -9.35 15.95 -16.20
CA ALA A 29 -8.94 16.52 -17.49
C ALA A 29 -7.47 16.23 -17.83
N ASP A 30 -6.57 16.42 -16.86
CA ASP A 30 -5.14 16.18 -17.04
C ASP A 30 -4.81 14.69 -17.31
N THR A 31 -5.64 13.76 -16.84
CA THR A 31 -5.48 12.32 -17.19
C THR A 31 -5.73 12.05 -18.66
N PHE A 32 -6.66 12.78 -19.28
CA PHE A 32 -6.91 12.68 -20.72
C PHE A 32 -5.75 13.28 -21.51
N VAL A 33 -5.18 14.40 -21.05
CA VAL A 33 -3.95 14.96 -21.65
C VAL A 33 -2.82 13.92 -21.59
N CYS A 34 -2.59 13.30 -20.44
CA CYS A 34 -1.56 12.27 -20.27
C CYS A 34 -1.81 11.02 -21.13
N GLY A 35 -3.07 10.65 -21.35
CA GLY A 35 -3.44 9.41 -22.03
C GLY A 35 -3.76 9.54 -23.52
N PHE A 36 -4.01 10.75 -24.02
CA PHE A 36 -4.49 10.98 -25.38
C PHE A 36 -3.90 12.25 -26.03
N GLY A 37 -3.06 13.00 -25.32
CA GLY A 37 -2.40 14.21 -25.82
C GLY A 37 -3.21 15.50 -25.68
N SER A 38 -4.52 15.42 -25.45
CA SER A 38 -5.38 16.58 -25.15
C SER A 38 -6.53 16.20 -24.21
N ALA A 39 -7.19 17.22 -23.65
CA ALA A 39 -8.37 17.05 -22.81
C ALA A 39 -9.69 17.02 -23.62
N ASP A 40 -9.65 17.07 -24.96
CA ASP A 40 -10.86 17.18 -25.79
C ASP A 40 -11.82 16.00 -25.59
N ARG A 41 -11.26 14.79 -25.44
CA ARG A 41 -12.03 13.58 -25.11
C ARG A 41 -12.72 13.67 -23.74
N PHE A 42 -12.18 14.44 -22.80
CA PHE A 42 -12.80 14.66 -21.50
C PHE A 42 -13.99 15.60 -21.61
N TYR A 43 -13.84 16.72 -22.32
CA TYR A 43 -14.91 17.71 -22.48
C TYR A 43 -16.05 17.21 -23.37
N GLY A 44 -15.75 16.29 -24.29
CA GLY A 44 -16.72 15.72 -25.21
C GLY A 44 -17.09 16.69 -26.34
N ALA A 45 -17.50 16.16 -27.49
CA ALA A 45 -17.90 16.98 -28.63
C ALA A 45 -19.18 17.80 -28.37
N ASP A 46 -20.02 17.35 -27.42
CA ASP A 46 -21.22 18.04 -26.97
C ASP A 46 -20.97 19.02 -25.81
N GLY A 47 -19.72 19.11 -25.32
CA GLY A 47 -19.31 19.96 -24.22
C GLY A 47 -19.80 19.50 -22.83
N LYS A 48 -20.49 18.35 -22.73
CA LYS A 48 -21.13 17.88 -21.48
C LYS A 48 -20.26 16.96 -20.63
N GLY A 49 -19.00 16.78 -21.00
CA GLY A 49 -18.13 15.82 -20.35
C GLY A 49 -17.81 16.17 -18.89
N VAL A 50 -17.77 17.47 -18.57
CA VAL A 50 -17.58 17.94 -17.18
C VAL A 50 -18.81 17.61 -16.34
N GLU A 51 -20.02 17.95 -16.80
CA GLU A 51 -21.26 17.63 -16.08
C GLU A 51 -21.44 16.12 -15.92
N SER A 52 -21.12 15.35 -16.95
CA SER A 52 -21.18 13.88 -16.92
C SER A 52 -20.23 13.32 -15.86
N TYR A 53 -19.01 13.84 -15.77
CA TYR A 53 -18.04 13.44 -14.74
C TYR A 53 -18.47 13.86 -13.34
N ILE A 54 -19.01 15.08 -13.17
CA ILE A 54 -19.53 15.56 -11.88
C ILE A 54 -20.64 14.64 -11.36
N THR A 55 -21.60 14.29 -12.23
CA THR A 55 -22.68 13.36 -11.87
C THR A 55 -22.11 12.01 -11.46
N TRP A 56 -21.24 11.43 -12.29
CA TRP A 56 -20.64 10.13 -12.05
C TRP A 56 -19.80 10.07 -10.75
N VAL A 57 -18.97 11.09 -10.48
CA VAL A 57 -18.10 11.08 -9.28
C VAL A 57 -18.91 11.24 -8.00
N LYS A 58 -20.01 12.01 -8.04
CA LYS A 58 -20.95 12.14 -6.91
C LYS A 58 -21.71 10.85 -6.66
N GLU A 59 -22.25 10.23 -7.70
CA GLU A 59 -22.92 8.93 -7.61
C GLU A 59 -21.99 7.86 -7.06
N LYS A 60 -20.74 7.81 -7.54
CA LYS A 60 -19.71 6.88 -7.05
C LYS A 60 -19.41 7.08 -5.56
N ALA A 61 -19.17 8.32 -5.15
CA ALA A 61 -18.88 8.64 -3.75
C ALA A 61 -20.07 8.32 -2.83
N ALA A 62 -21.31 8.50 -3.31
CA ALA A 62 -22.53 8.17 -2.58
C ALA A 62 -22.79 6.66 -2.49
N ALA A 63 -22.57 5.93 -3.60
CA ALA A 63 -22.81 4.49 -3.67
C ALA A 63 -21.78 3.67 -2.87
N LEU A 64 -20.55 4.17 -2.79
CA LEU A 64 -19.46 3.48 -2.11
C LEU A 64 -18.60 4.50 -1.35
N ALA A 65 -18.85 4.63 -0.04
CA ALA A 65 -18.15 5.59 0.81
C ALA A 65 -16.64 5.36 0.81
N GLY A 66 -15.86 6.42 0.57
CA GLY A 66 -14.39 6.34 0.48
C GLY A 66 -13.85 5.81 -0.86
N SER A 67 -14.71 5.68 -1.88
CA SER A 67 -14.29 5.27 -3.23
C SER A 67 -13.63 6.40 -4.03
N VAL A 68 -13.81 7.65 -3.62
CA VAL A 68 -13.13 8.83 -4.18
C VAL A 68 -12.29 9.46 -3.08
N VAL A 69 -10.97 9.46 -3.25
CA VAL A 69 -10.01 9.79 -2.20
C VAL A 69 -8.98 10.76 -2.73
N HIS A 70 -8.66 11.79 -1.95
CA HIS A 70 -7.54 12.69 -2.18
C HIS A 70 -6.32 12.26 -1.39
N VAL A 71 -5.15 12.45 -2.00
CA VAL A 71 -3.85 12.31 -1.35
C VAL A 71 -3.36 13.70 -1.00
N TRP A 72 -3.00 13.88 0.26
CA TRP A 72 -2.60 15.16 0.83
C TRP A 72 -1.15 15.12 1.28
N ASP A 73 -0.42 16.18 0.95
CA ASP A 73 0.87 16.54 1.55
C ASP A 73 0.68 17.84 2.34
N GLY A 74 0.60 17.72 3.67
CA GLY A 74 0.10 18.81 4.51
C GLY A 74 -1.32 19.22 4.13
N GLU A 75 -1.48 20.49 3.71
CA GLU A 75 -2.76 21.07 3.25
C GLU A 75 -2.95 20.99 1.73
N GLN A 76 -1.96 20.50 0.98
CA GLN A 76 -2.03 20.44 -0.48
C GLN A 76 -2.59 19.09 -0.93
N ILE A 77 -3.61 19.12 -1.80
CA ILE A 77 -4.05 17.94 -2.55
C ILE A 77 -3.04 17.68 -3.67
N ILE A 78 -2.33 16.56 -3.58
CA ILE A 78 -1.27 16.16 -4.52
C ILE A 78 -1.69 15.03 -5.45
N GLY A 79 -2.82 14.37 -5.18
CA GLY A 79 -3.29 13.23 -5.95
C GLY A 79 -4.74 12.83 -5.67
N GLN A 80 -5.24 11.88 -6.47
CA GLN A 80 -6.59 11.35 -6.37
C GLN A 80 -6.63 9.89 -6.76
N ILE A 81 -7.50 9.13 -6.08
CA ILE A 81 -7.85 7.76 -6.41
C ILE A 81 -9.37 7.69 -6.57
N GLU A 82 -9.82 7.08 -7.66
CA GLU A 82 -11.22 6.71 -7.87
C GLU A 82 -11.32 5.20 -7.99
N MET A 83 -12.17 4.59 -7.17
CA MET A 83 -12.31 3.15 -7.05
C MET A 83 -13.77 2.73 -7.13
N GLY A 84 -14.01 1.43 -7.29
CA GLY A 84 -15.33 0.84 -7.28
C GLY A 84 -15.25 -0.67 -7.26
N LEU A 85 -16.40 -1.31 -7.34
CA LEU A 85 -16.51 -2.75 -7.56
C LEU A 85 -16.88 -3.00 -9.01
N VAL A 86 -16.45 -4.13 -9.57
CA VAL A 86 -16.94 -4.56 -10.88
C VAL A 86 -18.36 -5.10 -10.72
N PRO A 87 -19.35 -4.61 -11.49
CA PRO A 87 -20.70 -5.14 -11.42
C PRO A 87 -20.71 -6.65 -11.62
N ASN A 88 -21.43 -7.36 -10.75
CA ASN A 88 -21.59 -8.82 -10.76
C ASN A 88 -20.30 -9.64 -10.57
N ILE A 89 -19.19 -9.03 -10.14
CA ILE A 89 -17.95 -9.76 -9.80
C ILE A 89 -17.40 -9.25 -8.47
N GLU A 90 -17.93 -9.79 -7.38
CA GLU A 90 -17.62 -9.36 -6.00
C GLU A 90 -16.12 -9.44 -5.65
N SER A 91 -15.40 -10.39 -6.24
CA SER A 91 -13.96 -10.60 -5.99
C SER A 91 -13.03 -9.63 -6.73
N VAL A 92 -13.57 -8.77 -7.59
CA VAL A 92 -12.78 -7.85 -8.42
C VAL A 92 -13.11 -6.40 -8.10
N GLY A 93 -12.13 -5.70 -7.53
CA GLY A 93 -12.16 -4.25 -7.39
C GLY A 93 -11.78 -3.56 -8.70
N TYR A 94 -12.31 -2.37 -8.95
CA TYR A 94 -11.96 -1.58 -10.13
C TYR A 94 -11.35 -0.24 -9.70
N VAL A 95 -10.20 0.11 -10.27
CA VAL A 95 -9.59 1.43 -10.12
C VAL A 95 -9.85 2.23 -11.39
N ASN A 96 -10.68 3.27 -11.24
CA ASN A 96 -11.03 4.20 -12.32
C ASN A 96 -9.99 5.30 -12.51
N LEU A 97 -9.21 5.61 -11.47
CA LEU A 97 -8.19 6.65 -11.51
C LEU A 97 -7.09 6.38 -10.49
N PHE A 98 -5.85 6.44 -10.96
CA PHE A 98 -4.68 6.79 -10.16
C PHE A 98 -4.13 8.11 -10.69
N TYR A 99 -4.09 9.14 -9.85
CA TYR A 99 -3.60 10.45 -10.23
C TYR A 99 -2.62 11.02 -9.21
N LEU A 100 -1.53 11.57 -9.73
CA LEU A 100 -0.64 12.48 -9.02
C LEU A 100 -0.47 13.74 -9.86
N THR A 101 -0.38 14.88 -9.19
CA THR A 101 0.00 16.15 -9.79
C THR A 101 1.39 16.05 -10.43
N PRO A 102 1.68 16.83 -11.50
CA PRO A 102 2.94 16.72 -12.24
C PRO A 102 4.20 16.78 -11.38
N GLN A 103 4.20 17.59 -10.32
CA GLN A 103 5.37 17.76 -9.44
C GLN A 103 5.71 16.49 -8.64
N TYR A 104 4.71 15.62 -8.39
CA TYR A 104 4.83 14.42 -7.57
C TYR A 104 4.99 13.12 -8.39
N ARG A 105 4.94 13.21 -9.74
CA ARG A 105 5.14 12.07 -10.64
C ARG A 105 6.61 11.65 -10.72
N GLY A 106 6.84 10.40 -11.10
CA GLY A 106 8.20 9.87 -11.30
C GLY A 106 8.96 9.57 -10.00
N ARG A 107 8.35 9.81 -8.84
CA ARG A 107 8.98 9.64 -7.52
C ARG A 107 8.57 8.36 -6.77
N GLY A 108 7.98 7.40 -7.47
CA GLY A 108 7.57 6.11 -6.88
C GLY A 108 6.20 6.09 -6.17
N LEU A 109 5.57 7.24 -5.91
CA LEU A 109 4.29 7.35 -5.19
C LEU A 109 3.10 6.61 -5.83
N GLY A 110 3.21 6.17 -7.09
CA GLY A 110 2.23 5.26 -7.70
C GLY A 110 2.06 3.95 -6.91
N ALA A 111 3.15 3.43 -6.32
CA ALA A 111 3.09 2.25 -5.47
C ALA A 111 2.28 2.49 -4.19
N LEU A 112 2.32 3.72 -3.65
CA LEU A 112 1.54 4.09 -2.47
C LEU A 112 0.05 4.23 -2.80
N LEU A 113 -0.30 4.83 -3.95
CA LEU A 113 -1.68 4.87 -4.45
C LEU A 113 -2.24 3.45 -4.63
N GLU A 114 -1.45 2.55 -5.22
CA GLU A 114 -1.84 1.15 -5.41
C GLU A 114 -1.98 0.42 -4.05
N ALA A 115 -1.06 0.63 -3.11
CA ALA A 115 -1.15 0.06 -1.77
C ALA A 115 -2.44 0.48 -1.05
N TYR A 116 -2.81 1.76 -1.17
CA TYR A 116 -4.09 2.26 -0.64
C TYR A 116 -5.29 1.59 -1.32
N ALA A 117 -5.26 1.44 -2.65
CA ALA A 117 -6.35 0.77 -3.37
C ALA A 117 -6.53 -0.69 -2.93
N TRP A 118 -5.44 -1.42 -2.75
CA TRP A 118 -5.47 -2.78 -2.19
C TRP A 118 -6.01 -2.83 -0.76
N LYS A 119 -5.60 -1.90 0.10
CA LYS A 119 -6.14 -1.78 1.47
C LYS A 119 -7.65 -1.60 1.43
N TYR A 120 -8.11 -0.66 0.61
CA TYR A 120 -9.53 -0.29 0.54
C TYR A 120 -10.37 -1.40 -0.08
N LEU A 121 -10.06 -1.83 -1.30
CA LEU A 121 -10.84 -2.84 -2.03
C LEU A 121 -10.69 -4.24 -1.41
N GLY A 122 -9.52 -4.57 -0.85
CA GLY A 122 -9.33 -5.82 -0.11
C GLY A 122 -10.20 -5.90 1.15
N ALA A 123 -10.42 -4.77 1.83
CA ALA A 123 -11.35 -4.72 2.97
C ALA A 123 -12.82 -4.93 2.54
N LEU A 124 -13.14 -4.75 1.25
CA LEU A 124 -14.44 -5.08 0.66
C LEU A 124 -14.51 -6.53 0.14
N GLY A 125 -13.47 -7.33 0.35
CA GLY A 125 -13.41 -8.73 -0.08
C GLY A 125 -12.81 -8.96 -1.47
N CYS A 126 -12.32 -7.92 -2.16
CA CYS A 126 -11.70 -8.08 -3.46
C CYS A 126 -10.36 -8.81 -3.35
N THR A 127 -10.16 -9.83 -4.19
CA THR A 127 -8.92 -10.63 -4.27
C THR A 127 -8.09 -10.28 -5.51
N SER A 128 -8.64 -9.46 -6.40
CA SER A 128 -7.95 -8.89 -7.56
C SER A 128 -8.43 -7.48 -7.85
N LEU A 129 -7.58 -6.68 -8.48
CA LEU A 129 -7.90 -5.34 -8.95
C LEU A 129 -7.85 -5.29 -10.47
N ARG A 130 -8.74 -4.49 -11.06
CA ARG A 130 -8.78 -4.21 -12.49
C ARG A 130 -8.74 -2.71 -12.73
N LEU A 131 -8.16 -2.30 -13.85
CA LEU A 131 -8.23 -0.92 -14.33
C LEU A 131 -8.22 -0.88 -15.86
N SER A 132 -8.40 0.32 -16.41
CA SER A 132 -8.20 0.55 -17.83
C SER A 132 -7.22 1.69 -18.05
N ALA A 133 -6.29 1.50 -19.00
CA ALA A 133 -5.26 2.46 -19.31
C ALA A 133 -5.01 2.55 -20.81
N SER A 134 -4.73 3.75 -21.29
CA SER A 134 -4.23 3.99 -22.66
C SER A 134 -2.76 3.55 -22.74
N PRO A 135 -2.37 2.68 -23.69
CA PRO A 135 -0.96 2.32 -23.88
C PRO A 135 -0.06 3.50 -24.27
N THR A 136 -0.65 4.59 -24.77
CA THR A 136 0.09 5.82 -25.11
C THR A 136 0.43 6.67 -23.88
N ASN A 137 -0.21 6.43 -22.72
CA ASN A 137 0.25 6.94 -21.43
C ASN A 137 1.47 6.13 -20.98
N THR A 138 2.62 6.31 -21.65
CA THR A 138 3.82 5.50 -21.42
C THR A 138 4.26 5.43 -19.96
N PRO A 139 4.22 6.53 -19.16
CA PRO A 139 4.57 6.46 -17.74
C PRO A 139 3.67 5.52 -16.94
N ALA A 140 2.34 5.62 -17.11
CA ALA A 140 1.40 4.74 -16.40
C ALA A 140 1.47 3.30 -16.93
N TRP A 141 1.60 3.12 -18.25
CA TRP A 141 1.69 1.80 -18.86
C TRP A 141 2.91 1.01 -18.35
N LEU A 142 4.08 1.65 -18.33
CA LEU A 142 5.30 1.05 -17.76
C LEU A 142 5.17 0.80 -16.26
N PHE A 143 4.49 1.66 -15.52
CA PHE A 143 4.20 1.42 -14.11
C PHE A 143 3.39 0.12 -13.93
N TYR A 144 2.32 -0.08 -14.70
CA TYR A 144 1.49 -1.28 -14.59
C TYR A 144 2.27 -2.55 -14.97
N GLN A 145 2.97 -2.55 -16.11
CA GLN A 145 3.76 -3.70 -16.56
C GLN A 145 4.81 -4.12 -15.52
N ARG A 146 5.53 -3.15 -14.94
CA ARG A 146 6.60 -3.43 -13.96
C ARG A 146 6.07 -3.86 -12.58
N ASN A 147 4.81 -3.59 -12.29
CA ASN A 147 4.17 -3.94 -11.02
C ASN A 147 3.23 -5.16 -11.14
N GLY A 148 3.38 -5.98 -12.18
CA GLY A 148 2.70 -7.27 -12.29
C GLY A 148 1.22 -7.17 -12.68
N TRP A 149 0.83 -6.10 -13.37
CA TRP A 149 -0.49 -6.01 -14.00
C TRP A 149 -0.48 -6.77 -15.33
N GLU A 150 -1.42 -7.70 -15.47
CA GLU A 150 -1.64 -8.51 -16.68
C GLU A 150 -2.56 -7.78 -17.64
N ASP A 151 -2.23 -7.81 -18.93
CA ASP A 151 -3.02 -7.20 -20.00
C ASP A 151 -4.07 -8.16 -20.54
N LEU A 152 -5.34 -7.84 -20.32
CA LEU A 152 -6.51 -8.63 -20.74
C LEU A 152 -7.04 -8.25 -22.12
N GLY A 153 -6.37 -7.32 -22.82
CA GLY A 153 -6.78 -6.88 -24.15
C GLY A 153 -7.54 -5.54 -24.16
N PRO A 154 -8.01 -5.10 -25.34
CA PRO A 154 -8.76 -3.86 -25.50
C PRO A 154 -10.06 -3.89 -24.70
N ARG A 155 -10.53 -2.72 -24.27
CA ARG A 155 -11.85 -2.56 -23.67
C ARG A 155 -12.92 -2.61 -24.77
N ASP A 156 -14.07 -3.19 -24.44
CA ASP A 156 -15.08 -3.55 -25.45
C ASP A 156 -15.79 -2.31 -26.05
N ASP A 157 -15.96 -1.26 -25.25
CA ASP A 157 -16.56 0.03 -25.61
C ASP A 157 -15.56 1.07 -26.13
N ASP A 158 -14.27 0.89 -25.85
CA ASP A 158 -13.18 1.76 -26.32
C ASP A 158 -11.91 0.94 -26.56
N PRO A 159 -11.65 0.51 -27.80
CA PRO A 159 -10.48 -0.32 -28.11
C PRO A 159 -9.15 0.45 -28.02
N THR A 160 -9.18 1.78 -27.82
CA THR A 160 -7.96 2.58 -27.63
C THR A 160 -7.38 2.48 -26.23
N VAL A 161 -8.15 1.93 -25.27
CA VAL A 161 -7.69 1.61 -23.91
C VAL A 161 -7.71 0.10 -23.67
N ARG A 162 -6.82 -0.37 -22.79
CA ARG A 162 -6.66 -1.79 -22.48
C ARG A 162 -7.07 -2.09 -21.04
N LYS A 163 -7.72 -3.22 -20.83
CA LYS A 163 -8.11 -3.75 -19.52
C LYS A 163 -6.89 -4.42 -18.90
N LEU A 164 -6.49 -3.98 -17.71
CA LEU A 164 -5.39 -4.57 -16.95
C LEU A 164 -5.92 -5.17 -15.65
N GLN A 165 -5.36 -6.29 -15.20
CA GLN A 165 -5.73 -6.95 -13.95
C GLN A 165 -4.51 -7.38 -13.14
N LYS A 166 -4.59 -7.25 -11.81
CA LYS A 166 -3.57 -7.72 -10.89
C LYS A 166 -4.22 -8.53 -9.78
N HIS A 167 -3.70 -9.72 -9.53
CA HIS A 167 -4.16 -10.59 -8.45
C HIS A 167 -3.41 -10.29 -7.15
N GLY A 168 -4.07 -10.45 -6.00
CA GLY A 168 -3.48 -10.16 -4.70
C GLY A 168 -2.32 -11.10 -4.35
N LYS A 169 -2.41 -12.35 -4.81
CA LYS A 169 -1.36 -13.36 -4.66
C LYS A 169 -0.51 -13.41 -5.92
N VAL A 170 0.68 -12.81 -5.86
CA VAL A 170 1.71 -12.99 -6.89
C VAL A 170 2.87 -13.74 -6.25
N GLN A 171 3.31 -14.84 -6.87
CA GLN A 171 4.55 -15.50 -6.44
C GLN A 171 5.73 -14.57 -6.73
N VAL A 172 6.43 -14.14 -5.68
CA VAL A 172 7.69 -13.41 -5.84
C VAL A 172 8.79 -14.45 -6.00
N PRO A 173 9.52 -14.46 -7.14
CA PRO A 173 10.77 -15.15 -7.20
C PRO A 173 11.76 -14.35 -6.36
N ASP A 174 12.22 -14.96 -5.27
CA ASP A 174 13.27 -14.49 -4.36
C ASP A 174 12.81 -13.73 -3.10
N GLY A 175 13.21 -14.26 -1.93
CA GLY A 175 13.01 -13.67 -0.61
C GLY A 175 14.00 -12.54 -0.29
N SER A 176 14.79 -12.10 -1.28
CA SER A 176 15.80 -11.07 -1.13
C SER A 176 15.23 -9.73 -0.64
N GLN A 177 13.93 -9.47 -0.81
CA GLN A 177 13.26 -8.23 -0.38
C GLN A 177 12.75 -8.23 1.06
N VAL A 178 12.83 -9.36 1.78
CA VAL A 178 12.38 -9.45 3.18
C VAL A 178 13.59 -9.49 4.11
N ILE A 179 13.57 -8.62 5.11
CA ILE A 179 14.53 -8.59 6.22
C ILE A 179 13.76 -8.91 7.49
N ASN A 180 14.13 -10.02 8.15
CA ASN A 180 13.60 -10.40 9.45
C ASN A 180 14.77 -10.65 10.41
N PRO A 181 14.88 -9.90 11.52
CA PRO A 181 15.92 -10.14 12.52
C PRO A 181 15.91 -11.58 13.07
N ASP A 182 14.75 -12.21 13.19
CA ASP A 182 14.64 -13.57 13.74
C ASP A 182 15.33 -14.63 12.85
N ASP A 183 15.58 -14.34 11.57
CA ASP A 183 16.28 -15.26 10.65
C ASP A 183 17.76 -15.45 11.06
N TYR A 184 18.35 -14.45 11.72
CA TYR A 184 19.73 -14.52 12.23
C TYR A 184 19.83 -15.26 13.57
N LEU A 185 18.71 -15.62 14.18
CA LEU A 185 18.67 -16.46 15.38
C LEU A 185 18.71 -17.96 15.05
N GLU A 186 18.57 -18.34 13.78
CA GLU A 186 18.57 -19.74 13.34
C GLU A 186 19.97 -20.37 13.48
N THR A 187 20.04 -21.53 14.13
CA THR A 187 21.23 -22.38 14.23
C THR A 187 20.91 -23.79 13.72
N ALA A 188 21.93 -24.65 13.61
CA ALA A 188 21.75 -26.05 13.21
C ALA A 188 20.84 -26.85 14.17
N SER A 189 20.66 -26.38 15.40
CA SER A 189 19.83 -27.00 16.44
C SER A 189 18.49 -26.29 16.68
N GLY A 190 18.12 -25.29 15.87
CA GLY A 190 16.91 -24.49 16.02
C GLY A 190 17.20 -23.02 16.32
N ARG A 191 16.19 -22.22 16.69
CA ARG A 191 16.43 -20.81 17.04
C ARG A 191 16.88 -20.67 18.49
N GLU A 192 17.91 -19.87 18.70
CA GLU A 192 18.46 -19.57 20.03
C GLU A 192 18.17 -18.13 20.41
N PHE A 193 17.29 -17.95 21.41
CA PHE A 193 16.85 -16.65 21.90
C PHE A 193 17.69 -16.21 23.12
N THR A 194 18.95 -15.85 22.91
CA THR A 194 19.78 -15.20 23.95
C THR A 194 19.86 -13.68 23.73
N PRO A 195 20.13 -12.87 24.78
CA PRO A 195 20.32 -11.43 24.63
C PRO A 195 21.43 -11.06 23.64
N GLU A 196 22.57 -11.75 23.70
CA GLU A 196 23.74 -11.48 22.86
C GLU A 196 23.44 -11.76 21.39
N ARG A 197 22.82 -12.91 21.11
CA ARG A 197 22.40 -13.27 19.74
C ARG A 197 21.33 -12.33 19.21
N ASN A 198 20.40 -11.86 20.06
CA ASN A 198 19.43 -10.86 19.65
C ASN A 198 20.13 -9.55 19.22
N ILE A 199 21.12 -9.07 19.97
CA ILE A 199 21.88 -7.87 19.60
C ILE A 199 22.56 -8.06 18.24
N GLU A 200 23.25 -9.18 18.03
CA GLU A 200 23.91 -9.50 16.75
C GLU A 200 22.92 -9.64 15.60
N ALA A 201 21.80 -10.32 15.82
CA ALA A 201 20.74 -10.50 14.83
C ALA A 201 20.17 -9.16 14.34
N TRP A 202 19.93 -8.23 15.27
CA TRP A 202 19.50 -6.87 14.93
C TRP A 202 20.57 -6.10 14.18
N ALA A 203 21.84 -6.18 14.59
CA ALA A 203 22.95 -5.53 13.89
C ALA A 203 23.04 -6.00 12.43
N HIS A 204 22.96 -7.31 12.19
CA HIS A 204 22.95 -7.87 10.84
C HIS A 204 21.72 -7.48 10.01
N ALA A 205 20.53 -7.42 10.63
CA ALA A 205 19.33 -6.95 9.95
C ALA A 205 19.46 -5.49 9.48
N TYR A 206 20.01 -4.61 10.31
CA TYR A 206 20.26 -3.21 9.96
C TYR A 206 21.36 -3.06 8.90
N GLU A 207 22.43 -3.83 8.98
CA GLU A 207 23.48 -3.87 7.96
C GLU A 207 22.91 -4.30 6.59
N ARG A 208 22.07 -5.34 6.59
CA ARG A 208 21.38 -5.80 5.38
C ARG A 208 20.47 -4.72 4.81
N LEU A 209 19.70 -4.02 5.65
CA LEU A 209 18.84 -2.91 5.21
C LEU A 209 19.66 -1.82 4.54
N SER A 210 20.73 -1.36 5.19
CA SER A 210 21.62 -0.33 4.65
C SER A 210 22.24 -0.75 3.32
N LYS A 211 22.73 -2.00 3.22
CA LYS A 211 23.32 -2.54 1.98
C LYS A 211 22.30 -2.62 0.84
N GLN A 212 21.07 -3.05 1.12
CA GLN A 212 20.02 -3.13 0.12
C GLN A 212 19.60 -1.75 -0.37
N LEU A 213 19.44 -0.79 0.54
CA LEU A 213 19.12 0.59 0.18
C LEU A 213 20.21 1.25 -0.65
N ALA A 214 21.49 1.02 -0.32
CA ALA A 214 22.62 1.54 -1.10
C ALA A 214 22.66 1.01 -2.54
N GLN A 215 22.08 -0.16 -2.80
CA GLN A 215 22.04 -0.81 -4.11
C GLN A 215 20.69 -0.65 -4.83
N ALA A 216 19.70 -0.07 -4.15
CA ALA A 216 18.35 0.01 -4.66
C ALA A 216 18.21 1.08 -5.76
N PRO A 217 17.35 0.84 -6.77
CA PRO A 217 17.01 1.87 -7.74
C PRO A 217 16.22 3.01 -7.09
N ALA A 218 16.21 4.17 -7.74
CA ALA A 218 15.43 5.32 -7.29
C ALA A 218 13.93 4.99 -7.16
N GLY A 219 13.31 5.48 -6.08
CA GLY A 219 11.90 5.25 -5.76
C GLY A 219 11.63 3.90 -5.09
N VAL A 220 12.59 3.37 -4.35
CA VAL A 220 12.40 2.25 -3.40
C VAL A 220 11.66 2.73 -2.15
N PHE A 221 10.83 1.87 -1.57
CA PHE A 221 10.13 2.09 -0.31
C PHE A 221 10.51 1.00 0.68
N VAL A 222 10.70 1.39 1.94
CA VAL A 222 10.80 0.44 3.05
C VAL A 222 9.42 0.25 3.66
N TYR A 223 8.94 -0.99 3.71
CA TYR A 223 7.72 -1.36 4.42
C TYR A 223 8.12 -1.93 5.77
N LEU A 224 8.02 -1.13 6.83
CA LEU A 224 8.20 -1.62 8.19
C LEU A 224 6.90 -2.29 8.67
N VAL A 225 6.91 -3.62 8.72
CA VAL A 225 5.80 -4.42 9.23
C VAL A 225 6.05 -4.72 10.69
N MET A 226 5.20 -4.17 11.57
CA MET A 226 5.43 -4.14 13.01
C MET A 226 4.23 -4.59 13.85
N GLY A 227 4.49 -4.94 15.10
CA GLY A 227 3.51 -5.53 16.03
C GLY A 227 4.11 -6.65 16.88
N VAL A 228 3.40 -7.09 17.93
CA VAL A 228 3.88 -8.16 18.82
C VAL A 228 4.20 -9.45 18.04
N GLN A 229 5.12 -10.26 18.54
CA GLN A 229 5.34 -11.61 18.02
C GLN A 229 4.02 -12.38 18.04
N GLY A 230 3.69 -13.15 17.00
CA GLY A 230 2.37 -13.77 16.86
C GLY A 230 1.25 -12.85 16.35
N ALA A 231 1.47 -11.54 16.16
CA ALA A 231 0.45 -10.64 15.61
C ALA A 231 0.01 -10.96 14.18
N GLY A 232 0.84 -11.69 13.41
CA GLY A 232 0.58 -12.01 11.99
C GLY A 232 1.43 -11.22 11.01
N LYS A 233 2.51 -10.56 11.45
CA LYS A 233 3.42 -9.78 10.60
C LYS A 233 3.97 -10.55 9.41
N SER A 234 4.62 -11.69 9.66
CA SER A 234 5.20 -12.53 8.59
C SER A 234 4.15 -13.06 7.63
N HIS A 235 2.94 -13.32 8.14
CA HIS A 235 1.80 -13.70 7.29
C HIS A 235 1.34 -12.53 6.42
N TRP A 236 1.27 -11.32 6.97
CA TRP A 236 1.02 -10.12 6.17
C TRP A 236 2.11 -9.95 5.11
N VAL A 237 3.40 -10.10 5.44
CA VAL A 237 4.47 -10.02 4.45
C VAL A 237 4.28 -11.06 3.35
N SER A 238 4.03 -12.33 3.69
CA SER A 238 3.87 -13.39 2.69
C SER A 238 2.67 -13.18 1.77
N GLU A 239 1.56 -12.67 2.29
CA GLU A 239 0.34 -12.42 1.49
C GLU A 239 0.45 -11.16 0.64
N ASN A 240 1.35 -10.23 0.96
CA ASN A 240 1.39 -8.90 0.34
C ASN A 240 2.66 -8.63 -0.47
N LEU A 241 3.79 -9.32 -0.24
CA LEU A 241 5.06 -9.04 -0.91
C LEU A 241 4.93 -9.07 -2.44
N GLY A 242 4.17 -10.03 -2.98
CA GLY A 242 3.83 -10.15 -4.40
C GLY A 242 3.26 -8.89 -5.02
N ARG A 243 2.37 -8.21 -4.28
CA ARG A 243 1.73 -6.98 -4.78
C ARG A 243 2.56 -5.72 -4.54
N LEU A 244 3.46 -5.70 -3.55
CA LEU A 244 4.31 -4.52 -3.27
C LEU A 244 5.33 -4.25 -4.39
N GLY A 245 5.70 -5.29 -5.15
CA GLY A 245 6.53 -5.18 -6.35
C GLY A 245 8.02 -4.98 -6.06
N HIS A 246 8.81 -4.88 -7.13
CA HIS A 246 10.29 -4.93 -7.07
C HIS A 246 10.98 -3.74 -6.39
N ARG A 247 10.21 -2.70 -6.01
CA ARG A 247 10.71 -1.49 -5.32
C ARG A 247 10.34 -1.46 -3.84
N ALA A 248 9.93 -2.59 -3.29
CA ALA A 248 9.63 -2.73 -1.88
C ALA A 248 10.73 -3.52 -1.17
N ILE A 249 11.17 -3.01 -0.03
CA ILE A 249 11.96 -3.76 0.95
C ILE A 249 11.08 -3.91 2.19
N ALA A 250 10.65 -5.13 2.51
CA ALA A 250 9.85 -5.42 3.68
C ALA A 250 10.77 -5.71 4.87
N PHE A 251 10.59 -4.99 5.97
CA PHE A 251 11.27 -5.23 7.24
C PHE A 251 10.24 -5.78 8.24
N ASP A 252 10.27 -7.08 8.50
CA ASP A 252 9.37 -7.77 9.43
C ASP A 252 9.98 -7.79 10.82
N ALA A 253 9.45 -6.99 11.76
CA ALA A 253 10.03 -6.89 13.07
C ALA A 253 9.04 -6.49 14.16
N ALA A 254 9.39 -6.68 15.44
CA ALA A 254 8.49 -6.31 16.53
C ALA A 254 8.38 -4.79 16.73
N LEU A 255 9.54 -4.10 16.81
CA LEU A 255 9.72 -2.65 17.02
C LEU A 255 8.56 -1.95 17.74
N PRO A 256 8.32 -2.29 19.03
CA PRO A 256 7.06 -1.96 19.70
C PRO A 256 6.88 -0.46 19.98
N ALA A 257 7.96 0.30 20.13
CA ALA A 257 7.91 1.70 20.57
C ALA A 257 8.77 2.60 19.68
N ARG A 258 8.50 3.92 19.69
CA ARG A 258 9.16 4.92 18.85
C ARG A 258 10.68 4.82 18.91
N ARG A 259 11.24 4.70 20.11
CA ARG A 259 12.69 4.57 20.33
C ARG A 259 13.31 3.37 19.60
N HIS A 260 12.56 2.28 19.43
CA HIS A 260 13.03 1.09 18.75
C HIS A 260 12.98 1.26 17.22
N ARG A 261 12.05 2.11 16.72
CA ARG A 261 11.88 2.40 15.29
C ARG A 261 12.90 3.39 14.75
N GLU A 262 13.46 4.25 15.61
CA GLU A 262 14.38 5.32 15.19
C GLU A 262 15.59 4.82 14.40
N GLN A 263 16.21 3.69 14.79
CA GLN A 263 17.39 3.18 14.08
C GLN A 263 17.07 2.82 12.62
N LEU A 264 15.94 2.15 12.38
CA LEU A 264 15.50 1.83 11.02
C LEU A 264 15.19 3.10 10.22
N LEU A 265 14.50 4.05 10.86
CA LEU A 265 14.14 5.33 10.25
C LEU A 265 15.37 6.16 9.89
N SER A 266 16.40 6.16 10.74
CA SER A 266 17.68 6.83 10.47
C SER A 266 18.38 6.24 9.25
N ILE A 267 18.50 4.91 9.19
CA ILE A 267 19.11 4.22 8.04
C ILE A 267 18.35 4.56 6.76
N ALA A 268 17.01 4.49 6.78
CA ALA A 268 16.20 4.82 5.62
C ALA A 268 16.39 6.28 5.19
N ARG A 269 16.46 7.21 6.16
CA ARG A 269 16.67 8.65 5.93
C ARG A 269 18.05 8.95 5.33
N GLU A 270 19.10 8.26 5.78
CA GLU A 270 20.47 8.37 5.24
C GLU A 270 20.53 8.00 3.75
N HIS A 271 19.70 7.04 3.33
CA HIS A 271 19.59 6.60 1.94
C HIS A 271 18.47 7.30 1.16
N GLY A 272 17.74 8.24 1.76
CA GLY A 272 16.63 8.95 1.12
C GLY A 272 15.43 8.06 0.77
N ALA A 273 15.28 6.91 1.42
CA ALA A 273 14.21 5.95 1.17
C ALA A 273 13.01 6.21 2.09
N PRO A 274 11.81 6.49 1.54
CA PRO A 274 10.62 6.67 2.37
C PRO A 274 10.20 5.37 3.06
N VAL A 275 9.69 5.49 4.28
CA VAL A 275 9.24 4.36 5.09
C VAL A 275 7.73 4.36 5.24
N ILE A 276 7.08 3.25 4.91
CA ILE A 276 5.66 2.98 5.14
C ILE A 276 5.55 2.07 6.36
N ALA A 277 4.75 2.49 7.34
CA ALA A 277 4.48 1.72 8.54
C ALA A 277 3.25 0.83 8.35
N ILE A 278 3.39 -0.47 8.56
CA ILE A 278 2.29 -1.44 8.60
C ILE A 278 2.21 -1.98 10.03
N PHE A 279 1.25 -1.50 10.82
CA PHE A 279 1.05 -1.95 12.19
C PHE A 279 0.00 -3.05 12.25
N VAL A 280 0.44 -4.30 12.47
CA VAL A 280 -0.45 -5.44 12.65
C VAL A 280 -0.89 -5.52 14.10
N LYS A 281 -2.11 -5.05 14.36
CA LYS A 281 -2.71 -5.02 15.69
C LYS A 281 -3.29 -6.38 16.05
N ALA A 282 -2.91 -6.88 17.22
CA ALA A 282 -3.44 -8.11 17.82
C ALA A 282 -3.57 -7.93 19.33
N SER A 283 -4.51 -8.62 19.97
CA SER A 283 -4.52 -8.73 21.42
C SER A 283 -3.37 -9.63 21.90
N LEU A 284 -2.94 -9.45 23.15
CA LEU A 284 -1.95 -10.33 23.76
C LEU A 284 -2.40 -11.81 23.74
N GLU A 285 -3.68 -12.06 23.98
CA GLU A 285 -4.29 -13.39 23.93
C GLU A 285 -4.15 -14.02 22.53
N GLN A 286 -4.52 -13.28 21.48
CA GLN A 286 -4.38 -13.73 20.09
C GLN A 286 -2.91 -14.03 19.75
N ALA A 287 -2.00 -13.16 20.19
CA ALA A 287 -0.57 -13.31 19.95
C ALA A 287 0.00 -14.56 20.65
N LEU A 288 -0.33 -14.78 21.92
CA LEU A 288 0.10 -15.95 22.70
C LEU A 288 -0.47 -17.24 22.12
N SER A 289 -1.77 -17.26 21.77
CA SER A 289 -2.42 -18.41 21.13
C SER A 289 -1.70 -18.82 19.84
N ARG A 290 -1.41 -17.86 18.96
CA ARG A 290 -0.68 -18.13 17.71
C ARG A 290 0.78 -18.55 17.95
N ASN A 291 1.42 -18.02 18.99
CA ASN A 291 2.77 -18.42 19.37
C ASN A 291 2.80 -19.88 19.86
N ALA A 292 1.81 -20.31 20.66
CA ALA A 292 1.72 -21.68 21.14
C ALA A 292 1.58 -22.72 20.00
N SER A 293 0.95 -22.34 18.88
CA SER A 293 0.85 -23.18 17.69
C SER A 293 2.13 -23.29 16.86
N ARG A 294 3.19 -22.55 17.18
CA ARG A 294 4.49 -22.63 16.47
C ARG A 294 5.23 -23.93 16.82
N THR A 295 6.13 -24.33 15.94
CA THR A 295 7.09 -25.40 16.24
C THR A 295 7.92 -25.03 17.48
N PRO A 296 8.29 -25.98 18.36
CA PRO A 296 8.92 -25.68 19.64
C PRO A 296 10.15 -24.76 19.54
N ASP A 297 10.95 -24.91 18.49
CA ASP A 297 12.14 -24.10 18.17
C ASP A 297 11.80 -22.67 17.71
N LYS A 298 10.57 -22.39 17.27
CA LYS A 298 10.12 -21.06 16.82
C LYS A 298 9.20 -20.37 17.83
N ARG A 299 8.94 -21.00 18.98
CA ARG A 299 8.16 -20.40 20.06
C ARG A 299 8.98 -19.35 20.77
N VAL A 300 8.46 -18.13 20.78
CA VAL A 300 9.07 -17.03 21.53
C VAL A 300 8.68 -17.18 23.00
N PRO A 301 9.59 -16.96 23.97
CA PRO A 301 9.26 -16.99 25.39
C PRO A 301 8.08 -16.05 25.72
N GLU A 302 7.08 -16.53 26.46
CA GLU A 302 5.86 -15.75 26.75
C GLU A 302 6.16 -14.44 27.49
N GLU A 303 7.11 -14.45 28.43
CA GLU A 303 7.52 -13.25 29.17
C GLU A 303 8.12 -12.19 28.25
N ALA A 304 8.87 -12.61 27.22
CA ALA A 304 9.38 -11.68 26.20
C ALA A 304 8.22 -11.07 25.40
N MET A 305 7.21 -11.87 25.04
CA MET A 305 6.02 -11.37 24.34
C MET A 305 5.20 -10.40 25.17
N LYS A 306 4.99 -10.69 26.47
CA LYS A 306 4.31 -9.80 27.41
C LYS A 306 5.05 -8.47 27.56
N SER A 307 6.38 -8.54 27.68
CA SER A 307 7.26 -7.35 27.72
C SER A 307 7.12 -6.51 26.46
N VAL A 308 7.24 -7.13 25.28
CA VAL A 308 7.06 -6.44 23.98
C VAL A 308 5.66 -5.81 23.90
N PHE A 309 4.62 -6.54 24.29
CA PHE A 309 3.24 -6.05 24.24
C PHE A 309 3.01 -4.83 25.14
N GLY A 310 3.58 -4.84 26.35
CA GLY A 310 3.50 -3.71 27.28
C GLY A 310 4.22 -2.44 26.80
N LEU A 311 5.12 -2.56 25.81
CA LEU A 311 5.86 -1.44 25.22
C LEU A 311 5.23 -0.90 23.93
N ILE A 312 4.10 -1.43 23.48
CA ILE A 312 3.53 -1.07 22.18
C ILE A 312 3.02 0.38 22.20
N GLU A 313 3.63 1.20 21.35
CA GLU A 313 3.18 2.52 20.97
C GLU A 313 2.75 2.47 19.50
N PRO A 314 1.48 2.79 19.16
CA PRO A 314 1.04 2.88 17.77
C PRO A 314 1.94 3.81 16.96
N PRO A 315 2.39 3.41 15.76
CA PRO A 315 3.22 4.28 14.94
C PRO A 315 2.44 5.50 14.48
N THR A 316 3.14 6.62 14.34
CA THR A 316 2.57 7.87 13.83
C THR A 316 3.47 8.49 12.78
N GLU A 317 2.86 9.22 11.86
CA GLU A 317 3.55 10.00 10.83
C GLU A 317 4.61 10.96 11.41
N ALA A 318 4.41 11.44 12.65
CA ALA A 318 5.35 12.32 13.36
C ALA A 318 6.72 11.67 13.64
N GLU A 319 6.85 10.35 13.47
CA GLU A 319 8.13 9.63 13.55
C GLU A 319 8.95 9.74 12.24
N GLY A 320 8.33 10.21 11.15
CA GLY A 320 8.95 10.27 9.82
C GLY A 320 8.50 9.15 8.88
N PHE A 321 7.40 8.47 9.19
CA PHE A 321 6.74 7.57 8.23
C PHE A 321 6.03 8.39 7.15
N LEU A 322 6.18 7.97 5.90
CA LEU A 322 5.45 8.53 4.77
C LEU A 322 3.94 8.26 4.89
N TRP A 323 3.58 7.08 5.38
CA TRP A 323 2.21 6.66 5.57
C TRP A 323 2.13 5.56 6.64
N VAL A 324 1.08 5.59 7.47
CA VAL A 324 0.79 4.56 8.46
C VAL A 324 -0.49 3.81 8.09
N GLU A 325 -0.39 2.48 8.01
CA GLU A 325 -1.52 1.56 7.87
C GLU A 325 -1.65 0.70 9.13
N ILE A 326 -2.83 0.69 9.73
CA ILE A 326 -3.17 -0.19 10.85
C ILE A 326 -4.01 -1.35 10.31
N ILE A 327 -3.53 -2.58 10.55
CA ILE A 327 -4.22 -3.82 10.22
C ILE A 327 -4.84 -4.39 11.49
N ASP A 328 -6.17 -4.35 11.57
CA ASP A 328 -6.90 -4.98 12.67
C ASP A 328 -7.17 -6.45 12.35
N GLY A 329 -6.60 -7.38 13.13
CA GLY A 329 -6.79 -8.82 12.96
C GLY A 329 -8.22 -9.35 13.23
N THR A 330 -9.20 -8.47 13.43
CA THR A 330 -10.62 -8.79 13.71
C THR A 330 -11.55 -8.59 12.51
N ARG A 331 -11.07 -8.06 11.39
CA ARG A 331 -11.93 -7.80 10.23
C ARG A 331 -12.26 -9.10 9.48
N GLN A 332 -13.37 -9.75 9.86
CA GLN A 332 -14.22 -10.39 8.85
C GLN A 332 -14.65 -9.29 7.86
N PRO A 333 -14.65 -9.55 6.54
CA PRO A 333 -15.22 -8.59 5.60
C PRO A 333 -16.66 -8.34 6.06
N ALA A 334 -16.97 -7.09 6.41
CA ALA A 334 -18.35 -6.71 6.58
C ALA A 334 -19.01 -7.01 5.23
N VAL A 335 -19.93 -7.98 5.22
CA VAL A 335 -20.80 -8.20 4.07
C VAL A 335 -21.56 -6.89 3.89
N LEU A 336 -21.07 -6.05 2.97
CA LEU A 336 -21.82 -4.91 2.49
C LEU A 336 -23.05 -5.50 1.81
N GLN A 337 -24.20 -5.41 2.49
CA GLN A 337 -25.47 -5.60 1.83
C GLN A 337 -25.57 -4.50 0.76
N VAL A 338 -25.27 -4.86 -0.48
CA VAL A 338 -25.57 -4.03 -1.64
C VAL A 338 -27.09 -3.88 -1.66
N PRO A 339 -27.66 -2.65 -1.63
CA PRO A 339 -29.08 -2.48 -1.82
C PRO A 339 -29.45 -3.08 -3.18
N SER A 340 -30.33 -4.07 -3.17
CA SER A 340 -30.98 -4.61 -4.36
C SER A 340 -31.49 -3.43 -5.21
N ALA A 341 -30.99 -3.33 -6.44
CA ALA A 341 -31.51 -2.38 -7.41
C ALA A 341 -33.01 -2.67 -7.59
N ALA A 342 -33.84 -1.75 -7.10
CA ALA A 342 -35.25 -1.76 -7.44
C ALA A 342 -35.36 -1.55 -8.96
N SER A 343 -35.99 -2.51 -9.62
CA SER A 343 -36.40 -2.47 -11.01
C SER A 343 -37.19 -1.19 -11.34
N ALA A 344 -36.68 -0.40 -12.29
CA ALA A 344 -37.45 0.47 -13.17
C ALA A 344 -36.66 0.69 -14.46
#